data_AF-A0A6C0D4C6-F1
#
_entry.id   AF-A0A6C0D4C6-F1
#
_cell.length_a   1.000
_cell.length_b   1.000
_cell.length_c   1.000
_cell.angle_alpha   90.00
_cell.angle_beta   90.00
_cell.angle_gamma   90.00
#
_symmetry.space_group_name_H-M   'P 1'
#
loop_
_entity.id
_entity.type
_entity.pdbx_description
1 polymer ?
#
loop_
_entity_poly.entity_id
_entity_poly.type
_entity_poly.pdbx_seq_one_letter_code
_entity_poly.pdbx_strand_id
1 'polypeptide(L)'
;MSNEIEVFRITPKVGKCYMHAEATRTMIDNNGDTVYYTTNTPTYVGRLVRTERSGFGDSSTVINYFDNNGRETPVEYSYEGNTCFIEVNCRSRSRSRSHSRSRGRSSSLGRSTSNARLARSRSRSSSRGRGSNRRSRSRSGRS
;
A
#
# COMPACT_ATOMS: atom_id res chain seq x y z
N MET A 1 14.73 -36.35 -14.23
CA MET A 1 14.95 -35.71 -12.93
C MET A 1 13.82 -34.71 -12.76
N SER A 2 12.89 -34.95 -11.84
CA SER A 2 11.79 -34.04 -11.58
C SER A 2 12.35 -32.83 -10.81
N ASN A 3 12.29 -31.64 -11.41
CA ASN A 3 12.67 -30.40 -10.74
C ASN A 3 11.52 -29.98 -9.82
N GLU A 4 11.42 -30.64 -8.66
CA GLU A 4 10.45 -30.29 -7.62
C GLU A 4 11.03 -29.19 -6.73
N ILE A 5 10.17 -28.25 -6.33
CA ILE A 5 10.50 -27.17 -5.40
C ILE A 5 9.68 -27.39 -4.14
N GLU A 6 10.33 -27.26 -2.98
CA GLU A 6 9.64 -27.27 -1.70
C GLU A 6 8.77 -26.02 -1.54
N VAL A 7 7.53 -26.23 -1.10
CA VAL A 7 6.55 -25.17 -0.85
C VAL A 7 5.99 -25.32 0.55
N PHE A 8 5.51 -24.22 1.13
CA PHE A 8 5.07 -24.20 2.52
C PHE A 8 3.58 -23.87 2.62
N ARG A 9 2.86 -24.64 3.42
CA ARG A 9 1.47 -24.36 3.76
C ARG A 9 1.39 -23.34 4.91
N ILE A 10 1.83 -22.12 4.63
CA ILE A 10 1.78 -21.00 5.58
C ILE A 10 0.47 -20.22 5.45
N THR A 11 0.04 -19.60 6.56
CA THR A 11 -1.03 -18.60 6.55
C THR A 11 -0.44 -17.23 6.17
N PRO A 12 -0.78 -16.66 5.00
CA PRO A 12 -0.27 -15.36 4.60
C PRO A 12 -0.68 -14.27 5.60
N LYS A 13 0.28 -13.39 5.89
CA LYS A 13 0.12 -12.19 6.73
C LYS A 13 -0.05 -10.94 5.89
N VAL A 14 -0.95 -10.06 6.31
CA VAL A 14 -1.23 -8.79 5.64
C VAL A 14 0.03 -7.93 5.55
N GLY A 15 0.26 -7.31 4.38
CA GLY A 15 1.41 -6.44 4.14
C GLY A 15 2.68 -7.15 3.66
N LYS A 16 2.73 -8.49 3.69
CA LYS A 16 3.83 -9.30 3.15
C LYS A 16 3.55 -9.74 1.71
N CYS A 17 4.59 -10.09 0.97
CA CYS A 17 4.49 -10.52 -0.42
C CYS A 17 4.76 -12.02 -0.58
N TYR A 18 4.04 -12.63 -1.51
CA TYR A 18 4.05 -14.08 -1.66
C TYR A 18 4.14 -14.50 -3.12
N MET A 19 4.74 -15.68 -3.32
CA MET A 19 4.51 -16.52 -4.49
C MET A 19 3.52 -17.62 -4.12
N HIS A 20 2.68 -18.01 -5.07
CA HIS A 20 1.69 -19.05 -4.92
C HIS A 20 2.02 -20.23 -5.85
N ALA A 21 1.83 -21.44 -5.33
CA ALA A 21 1.84 -22.68 -6.09
C ALA A 21 0.93 -23.70 -5.40
N GLU A 22 0.41 -24.65 -6.17
CA GLU A 22 -0.27 -25.83 -5.62
C GLU A 22 0.72 -26.97 -5.45
N ALA A 23 0.67 -27.63 -4.29
CA ALA A 23 1.44 -28.84 -4.03
C ALA A 23 0.97 -29.96 -4.97
N THR A 24 1.93 -30.64 -5.60
CA THR A 24 1.69 -31.81 -6.45
C THR A 24 2.08 -33.10 -5.73
N ARG A 25 2.93 -33.01 -4.70
CA ARG A 25 3.35 -34.14 -3.87
C ARG A 25 3.45 -33.71 -2.42
N THR A 26 2.97 -34.58 -1.54
CA THR A 26 3.02 -34.41 -0.10
C THR A 26 3.68 -35.64 0.50
N MET A 27 4.61 -35.46 1.45
CA MET A 27 5.22 -36.57 2.18
C MET A 27 5.30 -36.25 3.67
N ILE A 28 5.43 -37.28 4.48
CA ILE A 28 5.79 -37.15 5.90
C ILE A 28 7.30 -37.33 5.98
N ASP A 29 8.00 -36.38 6.59
CA ASP A 29 9.45 -36.49 6.80
C ASP A 29 9.78 -37.42 7.98
N ASN A 30 11.08 -37.58 8.27
CA ASN A 30 11.54 -38.45 9.35
C ASN A 30 11.14 -37.94 10.76
N ASN A 31 10.76 -36.68 10.88
CA ASN A 31 10.31 -36.06 12.13
C ASN A 31 8.78 -36.18 12.31
N GLY A 32 8.08 -36.69 11.30
CA GLY A 32 6.61 -36.76 11.28
C GLY A 32 5.95 -35.49 10.73
N ASP A 33 6.73 -34.51 10.26
CA ASP A 33 6.24 -33.27 9.70
C ASP A 33 5.81 -33.45 8.24
N THR A 34 4.74 -32.76 7.85
CA THR A 34 4.25 -32.80 6.47
C THR A 34 5.02 -31.82 5.60
N VAL A 35 5.69 -32.34 4.57
CA VAL A 35 6.46 -31.56 3.59
C VAL A 35 5.74 -31.57 2.25
N TYR A 36 5.62 -30.39 1.64
CA TYR A 36 4.91 -30.19 0.39
C TYR A 36 5.89 -29.82 -0.72
N TYR A 37 5.71 -30.44 -1.87
CA TYR A 37 6.50 -30.20 -3.07
C TYR A 37 5.58 -29.84 -4.23
N THR A 38 6.10 -29.04 -5.15
CA THR A 38 5.42 -28.72 -6.40
C THR A 38 6.36 -28.91 -7.59
N THR A 39 5.82 -29.43 -8.69
CA THR A 39 6.47 -29.36 -10.01
C THR A 39 6.04 -28.11 -10.79
N ASN A 40 5.06 -27.36 -10.28
CA ASN A 40 4.56 -26.16 -10.91
C ASN A 40 5.50 -24.98 -10.65
N THR A 41 5.62 -24.07 -11.62
CA THR A 41 6.41 -22.85 -11.42
C THR A 41 5.66 -21.90 -10.47
N PRO A 42 6.23 -21.53 -9.31
CA PRO A 42 5.56 -20.61 -8.39
C PRO A 42 5.33 -19.25 -9.04
N THR A 43 4.12 -18.71 -8.87
CA THR A 43 3.71 -17.46 -9.50
C THR A 43 3.63 -16.33 -8.47
N TYR A 44 4.23 -15.18 -8.77
CA TYR A 44 4.17 -14.02 -7.88
C TYR A 44 2.76 -13.41 -7.87
N VAL A 45 2.08 -13.48 -6.73
CA VAL A 45 0.71 -12.96 -6.55
C VAL A 45 0.68 -11.55 -5.98
N GLY A 46 1.77 -11.12 -5.32
CA GLY A 46 1.88 -9.76 -4.79
C GLY A 46 1.73 -9.70 -3.28
N ARG A 47 1.35 -8.52 -2.79
CA ARG A 47 1.22 -8.22 -1.36
C ARG A 47 -0.17 -8.59 -0.86
N LEU A 48 -0.28 -9.35 0.22
CA LEU A 48 -1.59 -9.65 0.81
C LEU A 48 -2.25 -8.35 1.31
N VAL A 49 -3.46 -8.08 0.83
CA VAL A 49 -4.26 -6.91 1.23
C VAL A 49 -5.40 -7.28 2.16
N ARG A 50 -6.11 -8.39 1.89
CA ARG A 50 -7.21 -8.87 2.73
C ARG A 50 -7.44 -10.37 2.57
N THR A 51 -8.05 -10.95 3.60
CA THR A 51 -8.54 -12.33 3.60
C THR A 51 -10.04 -12.28 3.79
N GLU A 52 -10.75 -12.99 2.93
CA GLU A 52 -12.20 -13.15 3.01
C GLU A 52 -12.50 -14.61 3.38
N ARG A 53 -13.43 -14.79 4.31
CA ARG A 53 -13.95 -16.10 4.68
C ARG A 53 -15.45 -16.08 4.48
N SER A 54 -15.95 -17.03 3.72
CA SER A 54 -17.37 -17.18 3.42
C SER A 54 -17.81 -18.61 3.68
N GLY A 55 -19.12 -18.85 3.73
CA GLY A 55 -19.69 -20.17 4.00
C GLY A 55 -20.13 -20.38 5.46
N PHE A 56 -20.92 -21.43 5.68
CA PHE A 56 -21.48 -21.82 6.97
C PHE A 56 -21.30 -23.34 7.14
N GLY A 57 -20.80 -23.78 8.30
CA GLY A 57 -20.48 -25.20 8.53
C GLY A 57 -19.32 -25.70 7.67
N ASP A 58 -19.50 -26.86 7.04
CA ASP A 58 -18.45 -27.59 6.29
C ASP A 58 -18.11 -26.97 4.92
N SER A 59 -18.89 -25.99 4.47
CA SER A 59 -18.69 -25.29 3.19
C SER A 59 -17.93 -23.98 3.35
N SER A 60 -17.04 -23.87 4.35
CA SER A 60 -16.26 -22.65 4.56
C SER A 60 -15.20 -22.49 3.47
N THR A 61 -15.24 -21.38 2.74
CA THR A 61 -14.24 -21.01 1.74
C THR A 61 -13.36 -19.89 2.27
N VAL A 62 -12.06 -19.97 2.00
CA VAL A 62 -11.09 -18.93 2.33
C VAL A 62 -10.49 -18.39 1.04
N ILE A 63 -10.56 -17.09 0.84
CA ILE A 63 -10.00 -16.40 -0.32
C ILE A 63 -9.03 -15.32 0.17
N ASN A 64 -7.79 -15.35 -0.30
CA ASN A 64 -6.81 -14.30 -0.05
C ASN A 64 -6.69 -13.40 -1.27
N TYR A 65 -6.77 -12.09 -1.07
CA TYR A 65 -6.59 -11.09 -2.12
C TYR A 65 -5.20 -10.48 -2.03
N PHE A 66 -4.47 -10.52 -3.15
CA PHE A 66 -3.11 -10.01 -3.27
C PHE A 66 -3.04 -8.85 -4.27
N ASP A 67 -2.40 -7.75 -3.87
CA ASP A 67 -2.13 -6.60 -4.73
C ASP A 67 -0.77 -6.76 -5.41
N ASN A 68 -0.80 -6.90 -6.73
CA ASN A 68 0.38 -6.84 -7.58
C ASN A 68 0.35 -5.54 -8.41
N ASN A 69 0.98 -4.49 -7.88
CA ASN A 69 1.14 -3.18 -8.53
C ASN A 69 -0.18 -2.45 -8.88
N GLY A 70 -1.28 -2.71 -8.18
CA GLY A 70 -2.61 -2.16 -8.44
C GLY A 70 -3.56 -3.15 -9.09
N ARG A 71 -3.12 -4.37 -9.38
CA ARG A 71 -3.97 -5.49 -9.83
C ARG A 71 -4.20 -6.44 -8.66
N GLU A 72 -5.45 -6.56 -8.23
CA GLU A 72 -5.85 -7.55 -7.23
C GLU A 72 -5.97 -8.93 -7.87
N THR A 73 -5.33 -9.92 -7.25
CA THR A 73 -5.36 -11.34 -7.63
C THR A 73 -5.97 -12.12 -6.46
N PRO A 74 -7.17 -12.69 -6.62
CA PRO A 74 -7.73 -13.61 -5.63
C PRO A 74 -7.04 -14.98 -5.75
N VAL A 75 -6.70 -15.57 -4.61
CA VAL A 75 -6.27 -16.97 -4.49
C VAL A 75 -7.24 -17.65 -3.54
N GLU A 76 -8.05 -18.53 -4.09
CA GLU A 76 -8.95 -19.41 -3.34
C GLU A 76 -8.16 -20.62 -2.81
N TYR A 77 -8.43 -20.99 -1.56
CA TYR A 77 -7.81 -22.17 -0.98
C TYR A 77 -8.47 -23.42 -1.56
N SER A 78 -7.65 -24.33 -2.09
CA SER A 78 -8.09 -25.67 -2.49
C SER A 78 -8.70 -26.38 -1.29
N TYR A 79 -9.84 -27.03 -1.52
CA TYR A 79 -10.54 -27.82 -0.51
C TYR A 79 -9.65 -28.93 0.08
N GLU A 80 -8.78 -29.51 -0.75
CA GLU A 80 -7.80 -30.53 -0.34
C GLU A 80 -6.63 -29.96 0.47
N GLY A 81 -6.52 -28.63 0.57
CA GLY A 81 -5.47 -27.95 1.31
C GLY A 81 -4.12 -27.90 0.60
N ASN A 82 -4.08 -28.09 -0.72
CA ASN A 82 -2.85 -28.07 -1.53
C ASN A 82 -2.29 -26.67 -1.79
N THR A 83 -3.04 -25.62 -1.42
CA THR A 83 -2.63 -24.23 -1.61
C THR A 83 -1.44 -23.89 -0.71
N CYS A 84 -0.30 -23.62 -1.35
CA CYS A 84 0.94 -23.27 -0.66
C CYS A 84 1.42 -21.86 -1.05
N PHE A 85 2.24 -21.28 -0.18
CA PHE A 85 2.81 -19.95 -0.36
C PHE A 85 4.30 -19.92 0.00
N ILE A 86 5.06 -19.11 -0.73
CA ILE A 86 6.46 -18.80 -0.42
C ILE A 86 6.51 -17.30 -0.09
N GLU A 87 6.92 -16.94 1.12
CA GLU A 87 7.15 -15.53 1.47
C GLU A 87 8.37 -15.00 0.70
N VAL A 88 8.20 -13.85 0.05
CA VAL A 88 9.25 -13.21 -0.74
C VAL A 88 9.32 -11.72 -0.44
N ASN A 89 10.46 -11.11 -0.76
CA ASN A 89 10.58 -9.66 -0.73
C ASN A 89 9.64 -9.02 -1.74
N CYS A 90 8.88 -8.01 -1.29
CA CYS A 90 8.01 -7.26 -2.17
C CYS A 90 8.82 -6.64 -3.31
N ARG A 91 8.39 -6.90 -4.54
CA ARG A 91 8.94 -6.17 -5.70
C ARG A 91 8.65 -4.70 -5.47
N SER A 92 9.70 -3.90 -5.27
CA SER A 92 9.54 -2.46 -5.15
C SER A 92 8.80 -2.00 -6.40
N ARG A 93 7.69 -1.28 -6.24
CA ARG A 93 7.16 -0.46 -7.34
C ARG A 93 8.38 0.32 -7.80
N SER A 94 8.85 0.07 -9.02
CA SER A 94 9.82 0.94 -9.65
C SER A 94 9.14 2.30 -9.64
N ARG A 95 9.44 3.09 -8.60
CA ARG A 95 9.00 4.46 -8.49
C ARG A 95 9.65 5.09 -9.69
N SER A 96 8.89 5.21 -10.78
CA SER A 96 9.17 6.15 -11.84
C SER A 96 9.52 7.42 -11.10
N ARG A 97 10.80 7.79 -11.13
CA ARG A 97 11.32 9.01 -10.52
C ARG A 97 10.70 10.17 -11.28
N SER A 98 9.46 10.48 -10.94
CA SER A 98 8.73 11.64 -11.41
C SER A 98 8.87 12.70 -10.32
N HIS A 99 9.55 13.80 -10.65
CA HIS A 99 9.97 14.96 -9.84
C HIS A 99 11.41 14.87 -9.35
N SER A 100 12.35 15.66 -9.88
CA SER A 100 12.27 17.12 -9.93
C SER A 100 12.63 17.72 -11.29
N ARG A 101 11.62 18.32 -11.96
CA ARG A 101 11.85 19.39 -12.93
C ARG A 101 12.33 20.62 -12.15
N SER A 102 13.64 20.86 -12.11
CA SER A 102 14.19 22.17 -11.76
C SER A 102 14.05 23.10 -12.97
N ARG A 103 12.86 23.65 -13.18
CA ARG A 103 12.70 24.87 -13.98
C ARG A 103 12.81 26.09 -13.05
N GLY A 104 13.91 26.81 -13.22
CA GLY A 104 14.01 28.25 -13.00
C GLY A 104 14.15 28.75 -11.57
N ARG A 105 15.37 29.11 -11.17
CA ARG A 105 15.58 30.37 -10.45
C ARG A 105 16.98 30.92 -10.67
N SER A 106 16.97 32.11 -11.24
CA SER A 106 18.06 32.99 -11.62
C SER A 106 19.07 33.21 -10.48
N SER A 107 20.33 32.92 -10.73
CA SER A 107 21.45 33.43 -9.94
C SER A 107 21.89 34.77 -10.52
N SER A 108 21.43 35.84 -9.88
CA SER A 108 21.93 37.19 -10.03
C SER A 108 23.37 37.28 -9.51
N LEU A 109 24.34 37.38 -10.41
CA LEU A 109 25.68 37.86 -10.11
C LEU A 109 26.15 38.74 -11.27
N GLY A 110 26.32 40.04 -11.01
CA GLY A 110 27.17 40.89 -11.84
C GLY A 110 26.71 42.34 -12.07
N ARG A 111 27.44 43.24 -11.39
CA ARG A 111 27.80 44.62 -11.81
C ARG A 111 26.83 45.77 -11.57
N SER A 112 27.21 46.54 -10.54
CA SER A 112 27.27 47.99 -10.41
C SER A 112 26.96 48.85 -11.64
N THR A 113 26.09 49.86 -11.45
CA THR A 113 26.44 51.30 -11.60
C THR A 113 25.34 52.19 -11.02
N SER A 114 25.75 53.01 -10.05
CA SER A 114 25.49 54.44 -9.84
C SER A 114 24.17 55.11 -10.24
N ASN A 115 23.69 55.91 -9.28
CA ASN A 115 23.15 57.27 -9.38
C ASN A 115 21.65 57.51 -9.17
N ALA A 116 21.43 58.41 -8.19
CA ALA A 116 20.41 59.47 -8.15
C ALA A 116 18.96 59.01 -7.93
N ARG A 117 18.08 59.74 -7.24
CA ARG A 117 18.08 60.96 -6.42
C ARG A 117 16.65 61.03 -5.88
N LEU A 118 16.51 61.64 -4.71
CA LEU A 118 15.37 62.46 -4.26
C LEU A 118 13.96 61.86 -4.07
N ALA A 119 13.43 62.24 -2.90
CA ALA A 119 12.04 62.62 -2.63
C ALA A 119 11.00 61.47 -2.59
N ARG A 120 10.00 61.44 -1.71
CA ARG A 120 9.49 62.40 -0.71
C ARG A 120 8.52 61.60 0.17
N SER A 121 8.62 61.78 1.49
CA SER A 121 7.54 61.95 2.47
C SER A 121 6.09 61.54 2.12
N ARG A 122 5.47 60.72 3.00
CA ARG A 122 4.12 60.89 3.64
C ARG A 122 3.75 59.56 4.31
N SER A 123 3.81 59.39 5.64
CA SER A 123 2.90 59.92 6.67
C SER A 123 1.44 59.53 6.46
N ARG A 124 0.92 58.76 7.42
CA ARG A 124 -0.45 58.69 8.00
C ARG A 124 -1.05 57.28 7.97
N SER A 125 -1.27 56.65 9.13
CA SER A 125 -2.48 56.77 9.98
C SER A 125 -3.70 56.23 9.21
N SER A 126 -4.52 55.29 9.69
CA SER A 126 -5.11 55.18 11.02
C SER A 126 -6.19 54.09 10.99
N SER A 127 -6.27 53.30 12.05
CA SER A 127 -7.48 52.92 12.84
C SER A 127 -8.83 52.58 12.18
N ARG A 128 -9.54 51.68 12.89
CA ARG A 128 -11.00 51.39 12.94
C ARG A 128 -11.39 50.15 12.11
N GLY A 129 -12.15 49.19 12.60
CA GLY A 129 -12.83 49.05 13.89
C GLY A 129 -13.93 47.99 13.79
N ARG A 130 -14.26 47.41 14.95
CA ARG A 130 -15.59 46.95 15.42
C ARG A 130 -16.46 46.05 14.53
N GLY A 131 -16.89 44.91 15.11
CA GLY A 131 -18.04 44.16 14.61
C GLY A 131 -18.47 43.00 15.50
N SER A 132 -18.95 43.31 16.69
CA SER A 132 -19.66 42.37 17.59
C SER A 132 -21.10 42.15 17.13
N ASN A 133 -21.64 40.93 17.28
CA ASN A 133 -23.06 40.55 17.55
C ASN A 133 -23.37 39.18 16.93
N ARG A 134 -24.28 38.33 17.42
CA ARG A 134 -25.05 38.14 18.66
C ARG A 134 -25.87 36.85 18.39
N ARG A 135 -26.12 36.06 19.46
CA ARG A 135 -27.38 35.32 19.81
C ARG A 135 -28.16 34.60 18.69
N SER A 136 -28.62 33.37 18.87
CA SER A 136 -29.75 32.96 19.73
C SER A 136 -29.90 31.42 19.65
N ARG A 137 -30.05 30.65 20.75
CA ARG A 137 -31.33 30.12 21.32
C ARG A 137 -32.25 29.48 20.25
N SER A 138 -32.76 28.25 20.38
CA SER A 138 -33.50 27.69 21.52
C SER A 138 -34.03 26.27 21.25
N ARG A 139 -34.29 25.49 22.33
CA ARG A 139 -35.48 24.64 22.60
C ARG A 139 -35.76 23.44 21.66
N SER A 140 -36.41 22.34 22.01
CA SER A 140 -36.92 21.65 23.23
C SER A 140 -37.87 20.56 22.73
N GLY A 141 -38.03 19.45 23.45
CA GLY A 141 -39.25 18.61 23.43
C GLY A 141 -39.04 17.22 22.84
N ARG A 142 -39.29 16.19 23.67
CA ARG A 142 -40.50 15.32 23.67
C ARG A 142 -40.25 14.09 22.78
N SER A 143 -40.52 12.86 23.17
CA SER A 143 -41.34 12.28 24.24
C SER A 143 -40.78 10.90 24.60
#